data_AF-A0A7S0T2T4-F1
#
_entry.id   AF-A0A7S0T2T4-F1
#
_cell.length_a   1.000
_cell.length_b   1.000
_cell.length_c   1.000
_cell.angle_alpha   90.00
_cell.angle_beta   90.00
_cell.angle_gamma   90.00
#
_symmetry.space_group_name_H-M   'P 1'
#
loop_
_entity.id
_entity.type
_entity.pdbx_description
1 polymer ?
#
loop_
_entity_poly.entity_id
_entity_poly.type
_entity_poly.pdbx_seq_one_letter_code
_entity_poly.pdbx_strand_id
1 'polypeptide(L)'
;AAHTVTAAGTKTKKKKVGTLAALLRLSLPDLPLLSAAFVFLVLYAVAAASVPHFTGNLVDAVAIDRDPDAFRRYSVMLLIAALASGIFAGLRGSIFTVQMARLNARVRRRLFDTILSQDVGFFDLNKTGDLSSRLNNDCSTVSNALSLNINILLRNTVNVIGVLCFMMALSWPLTAVTLASLPPTLIVSKVYGRYFKTISKKTQKALAEATEVAEESLSSVRTIR
;
A
#
# COMPACT_ATOMS: atom_id res chain seq x y z
N ALA A 1 30.33 36.41 -10.21
CA ALA A 1 30.86 35.14 -9.67
C ALA A 1 29.70 34.34 -9.08
N ALA A 2 29.12 33.46 -9.90
CA ALA A 2 28.14 32.47 -9.48
C ALA A 2 28.89 31.14 -9.34
N HIS A 3 28.68 30.41 -8.24
CA HIS A 3 28.68 28.95 -8.15
C HIS A 3 28.50 28.53 -6.67
N THR A 4 28.00 27.31 -6.48
CA THR A 4 27.84 26.56 -5.22
C THR A 4 26.51 26.68 -4.44
N VAL A 5 25.38 26.40 -5.10
CA VAL A 5 24.18 25.81 -4.45
C VAL A 5 23.61 24.70 -5.35
N THR A 6 24.30 23.57 -5.49
CA THR A 6 23.81 22.42 -6.30
C THR A 6 24.13 21.03 -5.73
N ALA A 7 24.52 20.89 -4.45
CA ALA A 7 24.92 19.59 -3.88
C ALA A 7 23.89 18.90 -2.96
N ALA A 8 22.77 19.54 -2.62
CA ALA A 8 21.79 18.98 -1.67
C ALA A 8 20.74 18.03 -2.32
N GLY A 9 20.56 18.08 -3.65
CA GLY A 9 19.51 17.33 -4.36
C GLY A 9 19.85 15.87 -4.70
N THR A 10 21.13 15.47 -4.65
CA THR A 10 21.59 14.15 -5.12
C THR A 10 21.70 13.10 -4.01
N LYS A 11 21.97 13.51 -2.75
CA LYS A 11 22.11 12.57 -1.60
C LYS A 11 20.77 11.95 -1.15
N THR A 12 19.65 12.65 -1.31
CA THR A 12 18.31 12.15 -0.94
C THR A 12 17.78 11.09 -1.91
N LYS A 13 18.09 11.18 -3.22
CA LYS A 13 17.72 10.14 -4.19
C LYS A 13 18.49 8.83 -3.97
N LYS A 14 19.81 8.88 -3.71
CA LYS A 14 20.65 7.68 -3.49
C LYS A 14 20.22 6.89 -2.24
N LYS A 15 19.86 7.57 -1.14
CA LYS A 15 19.31 6.92 0.08
C LYS A 15 17.96 6.23 -0.19
N LYS A 16 17.03 6.87 -0.90
CA LYS A 16 15.70 6.30 -1.19
C LYS A 16 15.75 5.03 -2.04
N VAL A 17 16.64 4.99 -3.03
CA VAL A 17 16.85 3.79 -3.87
C VAL A 17 17.47 2.65 -3.05
N GLY A 18 18.41 2.96 -2.15
CA GLY A 18 18.96 1.98 -1.21
C GLY A 18 17.92 1.42 -0.24
N THR A 19 17.00 2.25 0.24
CA THR A 19 15.87 1.81 1.08
C THR A 19 14.94 0.90 0.27
N LEU A 20 14.47 1.30 -0.91
CA LEU A 20 13.61 0.46 -1.77
C LEU A 20 14.25 -0.90 -2.14
N ALA A 21 15.54 -0.91 -2.45
CA ALA A 21 16.28 -2.13 -2.74
C ALA A 21 16.44 -3.02 -1.50
N ALA A 22 16.65 -2.43 -0.32
CA ALA A 22 16.65 -3.16 0.95
C ALA A 22 15.27 -3.72 1.29
N LEU A 23 14.19 -2.98 0.98
CA LEU A 23 12.80 -3.42 1.16
C LEU A 23 12.46 -4.61 0.25
N LEU A 24 12.90 -4.58 -1.01
CA LEU A 24 12.78 -5.70 -1.96
C LEU A 24 13.63 -6.91 -1.54
N ARG A 25 14.85 -6.68 -1.04
CA ARG A 25 15.71 -7.74 -0.49
C ARG A 25 15.12 -8.43 0.73
N LEU A 26 14.22 -7.78 1.46
CA LEU A 26 13.58 -8.36 2.64
C LEU A 26 12.41 -9.31 2.28
N SER A 27 11.75 -9.05 1.15
CA SER A 27 10.67 -9.90 0.60
C SER A 27 11.15 -10.98 -0.38
N LEU A 28 12.36 -10.82 -0.94
CA LEU A 28 13.02 -11.78 -1.83
C LEU A 28 13.07 -13.25 -1.35
N PRO A 29 13.25 -13.57 -0.05
CA PRO A 29 13.28 -14.97 0.39
C PRO A 29 11.95 -15.71 0.25
N ASP A 30 10.84 -15.00 0.02
CA ASP A 30 9.52 -15.60 -0.20
C ASP A 30 9.09 -15.52 -1.68
N LEU A 31 10.05 -15.40 -2.60
CA LEU A 31 9.85 -15.40 -4.04
C LEU A 31 8.91 -16.50 -4.56
N PRO A 32 8.97 -17.78 -4.12
CA PRO A 32 8.06 -18.80 -4.63
C PRO A 32 6.59 -18.57 -4.23
N LEU A 33 6.37 -17.97 -3.05
CA LEU A 33 5.02 -17.62 -2.58
C LEU A 33 4.49 -16.38 -3.31
N LEU A 34 5.41 -15.46 -3.62
CA LEU A 34 5.15 -14.23 -4.38
C LEU A 34 4.87 -14.53 -5.85
N SER A 35 5.57 -15.49 -6.46
CA SER A 35 5.28 -15.97 -7.81
C SER A 35 3.94 -16.69 -7.87
N ALA A 36 3.62 -17.52 -6.86
CA ALA A 36 2.28 -18.11 -6.75
C ALA A 36 1.19 -17.03 -6.63
N ALA A 37 1.42 -16.00 -5.80
CA ALA A 37 0.51 -14.87 -5.69
C ALA A 37 0.36 -14.10 -7.00
N PHE A 38 1.42 -13.96 -7.79
CA PHE A 38 1.39 -13.35 -9.12
C PHE A 38 0.53 -14.18 -10.09
N VAL A 39 0.67 -15.51 -10.11
CA VAL A 39 -0.15 -16.40 -10.94
C VAL A 39 -1.63 -16.29 -10.58
N PHE A 40 -1.98 -16.36 -9.28
CA PHE A 40 -3.36 -16.17 -8.84
C PHE A 40 -3.88 -14.76 -9.09
N LEU A 41 -3.01 -13.76 -9.10
CA LEU A 41 -3.39 -12.40 -9.44
C LEU A 41 -3.73 -12.28 -10.93
N VAL A 42 -2.97 -12.92 -11.80
CA VAL A 42 -3.28 -12.97 -13.24
C VAL A 42 -4.59 -13.71 -13.47
N LEU A 43 -4.79 -14.87 -12.85
CA LEU A 43 -6.06 -15.62 -12.92
C LEU A 43 -7.25 -14.80 -12.40
N TYR A 44 -7.06 -14.12 -11.28
CA TYR A 44 -8.06 -13.19 -10.74
C TYR A 44 -8.34 -12.05 -11.71
N ALA A 45 -7.31 -11.42 -12.29
CA ALA A 45 -7.48 -10.31 -13.22
C ALA A 45 -8.24 -10.74 -14.48
N VAL A 46 -7.91 -11.91 -15.03
CA VAL A 46 -8.63 -12.51 -16.17
C VAL A 46 -10.10 -12.76 -15.80
N ALA A 47 -10.37 -13.40 -14.67
CA ALA A 47 -11.73 -13.67 -14.23
C ALA A 47 -12.52 -12.37 -13.95
N ALA A 48 -11.91 -11.40 -13.29
CA ALA A 48 -12.52 -10.12 -12.94
C ALA A 48 -12.78 -9.24 -14.16
N ALA A 49 -11.91 -9.28 -15.18
CA ALA A 49 -12.11 -8.56 -16.43
C ALA A 49 -13.07 -9.27 -17.39
N SER A 50 -13.25 -10.58 -17.24
CA SER A 50 -14.30 -11.31 -17.95
C SER A 50 -15.69 -10.84 -17.51
N VAL A 51 -15.86 -10.39 -16.26
CA VAL A 51 -17.15 -9.86 -15.76
C VAL A 51 -17.67 -8.69 -16.62
N PRO A 52 -16.97 -7.55 -16.78
CA PRO A 52 -17.45 -6.45 -17.63
C PRO A 52 -17.56 -6.84 -19.11
N HIS A 53 -16.72 -7.75 -19.61
CA HIS A 53 -16.83 -8.26 -20.98
C HIS A 53 -18.14 -9.05 -21.17
N PHE A 54 -18.47 -9.98 -20.27
CA PHE A 54 -19.73 -10.72 -20.33
C PHE A 54 -20.94 -9.84 -20.03
N THR A 55 -20.81 -8.83 -19.17
CA THR A 55 -21.86 -7.82 -18.97
C THR A 55 -22.11 -7.02 -20.24
N GLY A 56 -21.06 -6.63 -20.98
CA GLY A 56 -21.20 -5.97 -22.28
C GLY A 56 -21.96 -6.85 -23.28
N ASN A 57 -21.52 -8.11 -23.44
CA ASN A 57 -22.19 -9.06 -24.33
C ASN A 57 -23.62 -9.39 -23.89
N LEU A 58 -23.91 -9.37 -22.58
CA LEU A 58 -25.25 -9.56 -22.05
C LEU A 58 -26.15 -8.39 -22.41
N VAL A 59 -25.64 -7.16 -22.31
CA VAL A 59 -26.36 -5.94 -22.72
C VAL A 59 -26.62 -5.97 -24.23
N ASP A 60 -25.63 -6.35 -25.03
CA ASP A 60 -25.77 -6.44 -26.49
C ASP A 60 -26.77 -7.54 -26.89
N ALA A 61 -26.76 -8.69 -26.21
CA ALA A 61 -27.73 -9.77 -26.45
C ALA A 61 -29.18 -9.35 -26.14
N VAL A 62 -29.39 -8.45 -25.17
CA VAL A 62 -30.72 -7.92 -24.82
C VAL A 62 -31.12 -6.76 -25.71
N ALA A 63 -30.18 -5.86 -26.02
CA ALA A 63 -30.44 -4.60 -26.72
C ALA A 63 -30.44 -4.75 -28.25
N ILE A 64 -29.61 -5.63 -28.81
CA ILE A 64 -29.37 -5.76 -30.25
C ILE A 64 -29.98 -7.06 -30.78
N ASP A 65 -29.54 -8.22 -30.28
CA ASP A 65 -29.92 -9.53 -30.87
C ASP A 65 -31.29 -10.05 -30.40
N ARG A 66 -31.77 -9.63 -29.22
CA ARG A 66 -33.02 -10.11 -28.57
C ARG A 66 -33.15 -11.64 -28.51
N ASP A 67 -32.05 -12.37 -28.47
CA ASP A 67 -32.04 -13.83 -28.44
C ASP A 67 -32.04 -14.35 -26.98
N PRO A 68 -33.12 -15.02 -26.52
CA PRO A 68 -33.23 -15.53 -25.16
C PRO A 68 -32.22 -16.64 -24.83
N ASP A 69 -31.73 -17.40 -25.81
CA ASP A 69 -30.72 -18.44 -25.58
C ASP A 69 -29.31 -17.87 -25.39
N ALA A 70 -28.97 -16.81 -26.14
CA ALA A 70 -27.74 -16.06 -25.95
C ALA A 70 -27.70 -15.37 -24.57
N PHE A 71 -28.82 -14.78 -24.14
CA PHE A 71 -28.97 -14.20 -22.81
C PHE A 71 -28.73 -15.21 -21.69
N ARG A 72 -29.32 -16.42 -21.77
CA ARG A 72 -29.11 -17.49 -20.78
C ARG A 72 -27.64 -17.90 -20.72
N ARG A 73 -26.99 -18.07 -21.88
CA ARG A 73 -25.57 -18.47 -21.95
C ARG A 73 -24.64 -17.42 -21.35
N TYR A 74 -24.81 -16.14 -21.69
CA TYR A 74 -23.99 -15.06 -21.14
C TYR A 74 -24.24 -14.86 -19.64
N SER A 75 -25.48 -15.04 -19.17
CA SER A 75 -25.82 -14.97 -17.73
C SER A 75 -25.11 -16.06 -16.92
N VAL A 76 -25.07 -17.30 -17.43
CA VAL A 76 -24.36 -18.42 -16.78
C VAL A 76 -22.85 -18.21 -16.81
N MET A 77 -22.29 -17.74 -17.94
CA MET A 77 -20.86 -17.41 -18.05
C MET A 77 -20.47 -16.28 -17.09
N LEU A 78 -21.32 -15.27 -16.93
CA LEU A 78 -21.13 -14.18 -15.98
C LEU A 78 -21.11 -14.70 -14.53
N LEU A 79 -22.04 -15.59 -14.17
CA LEU A 79 -22.09 -16.19 -12.84
C LEU A 79 -20.82 -17.00 -12.54
N ILE A 80 -20.37 -17.83 -13.49
CA ILE A 80 -19.16 -18.63 -13.36
C ILE A 80 -17.92 -17.72 -13.23
N ALA A 81 -17.82 -16.69 -14.07
CA ALA A 81 -16.72 -15.72 -14.01
C ALA A 81 -16.70 -14.96 -12.68
N ALA A 82 -17.87 -14.55 -12.16
CA ALA A 82 -18.00 -13.89 -10.87
C ALA A 82 -17.54 -14.80 -9.72
N LEU A 83 -18.02 -16.05 -9.66
CA LEU A 83 -17.62 -17.03 -8.65
C LEU A 83 -16.13 -17.34 -8.73
N ALA A 84 -15.60 -17.57 -9.93
CA ALA A 84 -14.18 -17.81 -10.15
C ALA A 84 -13.34 -16.61 -9.69
N SER A 85 -13.77 -15.38 -10.00
CA SER A 85 -13.10 -14.17 -9.55
C SER A 85 -13.09 -14.06 -8.01
N GLY A 86 -14.18 -14.44 -7.34
CA GLY A 86 -14.27 -14.46 -5.89
C GLY A 86 -13.31 -15.48 -5.26
N ILE A 87 -13.25 -16.69 -5.80
CA ILE A 87 -12.35 -17.76 -5.34
C ILE A 87 -10.89 -17.34 -5.53
N PHE A 88 -10.52 -16.87 -6.72
CA PHE A 88 -9.16 -16.40 -6.97
C PHE A 88 -8.81 -15.16 -6.13
N ALA A 89 -9.78 -14.28 -5.85
CA ALA A 89 -9.60 -13.14 -4.95
C ALA A 89 -9.33 -13.57 -3.51
N GLY A 90 -10.05 -14.58 -3.03
CA GLY A 90 -9.83 -15.19 -1.73
C GLY A 90 -8.45 -15.84 -1.65
N LEU A 91 -8.11 -16.68 -2.63
CA LEU A 91 -6.86 -17.43 -2.65
C LEU A 91 -5.63 -16.52 -2.75
N ARG A 92 -5.65 -15.52 -3.63
CA ARG A 92 -4.60 -14.48 -3.67
C ARG A 92 -4.52 -13.75 -2.33
N GLY A 93 -5.66 -13.44 -1.71
CA GLY A 93 -5.75 -12.71 -0.45
C GLY A 93 -5.07 -13.48 0.67
N SER A 94 -5.42 -14.75 0.83
CA SER A 94 -4.85 -15.66 1.81
C SER A 94 -3.33 -15.79 1.66
N ILE A 95 -2.83 -15.96 0.42
CA ILE A 95 -1.39 -16.05 0.15
C ILE A 95 -0.67 -14.76 0.55
N PHE A 96 -1.22 -13.59 0.19
CA PHE A 96 -0.63 -12.30 0.60
C PHE A 96 -0.66 -12.09 2.12
N THR A 97 -1.70 -12.55 2.81
CA THR A 97 -1.81 -12.50 4.28
C THR A 97 -0.75 -13.36 4.95
N VAL A 98 -0.56 -14.61 4.49
CA VAL A 98 0.51 -15.49 4.99
C VAL A 98 1.88 -14.86 4.73
N GLN A 99 2.08 -14.29 3.54
CA GLN A 99 3.31 -13.60 3.19
C GLN A 99 3.57 -12.40 4.12
N MET A 100 2.52 -11.63 4.43
CA MET A 100 2.61 -10.51 5.36
C MET A 100 3.03 -10.96 6.77
N ALA A 101 2.44 -12.05 7.26
CA ALA A 101 2.77 -12.61 8.58
C ALA A 101 4.25 -13.04 8.65
N ARG A 102 4.75 -13.73 7.60
CA ARG A 102 6.16 -14.14 7.50
C ARG A 102 7.11 -12.96 7.45
N LEU A 103 6.79 -11.95 6.64
CA LEU A 103 7.57 -10.73 6.55
C LEU A 103 7.65 -10.02 7.90
N ASN A 104 6.52 -9.92 8.61
CA ASN A 104 6.46 -9.31 9.93
C ASN A 104 7.33 -10.05 10.95
N ALA A 105 7.25 -11.38 11.01
CA ALA A 105 8.11 -12.17 11.87
C ALA A 105 9.61 -11.96 11.56
N ARG A 106 9.99 -11.89 10.27
CA ARG A 106 11.37 -11.66 9.85
C ARG A 106 11.89 -10.27 10.23
N VAL A 107 11.08 -9.23 10.08
CA VAL A 107 11.44 -7.86 10.46
C VAL A 107 11.62 -7.78 11.99
N ARG A 108 10.68 -8.33 12.77
CA ARG A 108 10.78 -8.38 14.23
C ARG A 108 12.04 -9.09 14.69
N ARG A 109 12.34 -10.25 14.11
CA ARG A 109 13.54 -11.03 14.46
C ARG A 109 14.82 -10.24 14.19
N ARG A 110 14.95 -9.62 13.01
CA ARG A 110 16.14 -8.80 12.69
C ARG A 110 16.29 -7.60 13.60
N LEU A 111 15.19 -6.94 13.96
CA LEU A 111 15.23 -5.80 14.88
C LEU A 111 15.66 -6.25 16.28
N PHE A 112 15.11 -7.37 16.77
CA PHE A 112 15.49 -7.96 18.05
C PHE A 112 16.97 -8.35 18.07
N ASP A 113 17.45 -9.07 17.05
CA ASP A 113 18.86 -9.45 16.91
C ASP A 113 19.78 -8.22 16.88
N THR A 114 19.37 -7.14 16.20
CA THR A 114 20.15 -5.89 16.14
C THR A 114 20.25 -5.20 17.49
N ILE A 115 19.17 -5.20 18.27
CA ILE A 115 19.15 -4.58 19.61
C ILE A 115 20.00 -5.40 20.58
N LEU A 116 19.95 -6.73 20.52
CA LEU A 116 20.81 -7.60 21.32
C LEU A 116 22.30 -7.46 21.01
N SER A 117 22.65 -7.06 19.78
CA SER A 117 24.04 -6.86 19.35
C SER A 117 24.65 -5.49 19.73
N GLN A 118 23.91 -4.63 20.44
CA GLN A 118 24.44 -3.34 20.89
C GLN A 118 25.46 -3.47 22.03
N ASP A 119 26.30 -2.45 22.18
CA ASP A 119 27.35 -2.38 23.21
C ASP A 119 26.78 -2.21 24.63
N VAL A 120 27.55 -2.62 25.64
CA VAL A 120 27.13 -2.56 27.06
C VAL A 120 26.81 -1.10 27.49
N GLY A 121 27.51 -0.11 26.92
CA GLY A 121 27.24 1.31 27.17
C GLY A 121 25.84 1.77 26.74
N PHE A 122 25.25 1.13 25.73
CA PHE A 122 23.86 1.34 25.35
C PHE A 122 22.88 0.86 26.44
N PHE A 123 23.19 -0.26 27.11
CA PHE A 123 22.37 -0.82 28.17
C PHE A 123 22.55 -0.09 29.51
N ASP A 124 23.75 0.45 29.78
CA ASP A 124 24.00 1.26 30.99
C ASP A 124 23.23 2.59 30.99
N LEU A 125 23.02 3.17 29.81
CA LEU A 125 22.26 4.42 29.63
C LEU A 125 20.72 4.23 29.62
N ASN A 126 20.23 3.00 29.44
CA ASN A 126 18.81 2.72 29.29
C ASN A 126 18.34 1.65 30.30
N LYS A 127 17.51 2.03 31.27
CA LYS A 127 16.96 1.10 32.27
C LYS A 127 16.31 -0.12 31.60
N THR A 128 16.61 -1.33 32.09
CA THR A 128 16.15 -2.60 31.50
C THR A 128 14.63 -2.69 31.32
N GLY A 129 13.85 -2.15 32.27
CA GLY A 129 12.38 -2.11 32.17
C GLY A 129 11.85 -1.16 31.08
N ASP A 130 12.54 -0.04 30.87
CA ASP A 130 12.20 0.94 29.84
C ASP A 130 12.61 0.41 28.45
N LEU A 131 13.76 -0.27 28.39
CA LEU A 131 14.21 -0.96 27.19
C LEU A 131 13.25 -2.09 26.79
N SER A 132 12.77 -2.90 27.74
CA SER A 132 11.78 -3.95 27.47
C SER A 132 10.44 -3.38 27.00
N SER A 133 9.99 -2.26 27.56
CA SER A 133 8.76 -1.58 27.13
C SER A 133 8.89 -1.02 25.71
N ARG A 134 10.00 -0.33 25.40
CA ARG A 134 10.28 0.22 24.06
C ARG A 134 10.51 -0.89 23.04
N LEU A 135 11.17 -1.98 23.44
CA LEU A 135 11.36 -3.16 22.61
C LEU A 135 10.01 -3.84 22.30
N ASN A 136 9.09 -3.93 23.26
CA ASN A 136 7.83 -4.61 23.02
C ASN A 136 6.80 -3.72 22.31
N ASN A 137 6.68 -2.44 22.68
CA ASN A 137 5.68 -1.54 22.11
C ASN A 137 6.18 -0.81 20.86
N ASP A 138 7.30 -0.10 20.95
CA ASP A 138 7.79 0.71 19.82
C ASP A 138 8.33 -0.18 18.71
N CYS A 139 9.11 -1.21 19.05
CA CYS A 139 9.66 -2.12 18.04
C CYS A 139 8.57 -2.94 17.35
N SER A 140 7.58 -3.45 18.09
CA SER A 140 6.42 -4.17 17.52
C SER A 140 5.62 -3.26 16.60
N THR A 141 5.37 -2.01 17.01
CA THR A 141 4.63 -1.02 16.22
C THR A 141 5.39 -0.66 14.95
N VAL A 142 6.68 -0.35 15.05
CA VAL A 142 7.53 -0.01 13.90
C VAL A 142 7.70 -1.20 12.96
N SER A 143 7.92 -2.40 13.50
CA SER A 143 8.02 -3.63 12.70
C SER A 143 6.72 -3.93 11.96
N ASN A 144 5.58 -3.82 12.65
CA ASN A 144 4.26 -4.02 12.05
C ASN A 144 4.03 -3.01 10.94
N ALA A 145 4.25 -1.72 11.22
CA ALA A 145 4.07 -0.65 10.24
C ALA A 145 4.99 -0.86 9.03
N LEU A 146 6.26 -1.19 9.24
CA LEU A 146 7.21 -1.44 8.16
C LEU A 146 6.79 -2.63 7.30
N SER A 147 6.42 -3.74 7.93
CA SER A 147 6.01 -4.98 7.25
C SER A 147 4.71 -4.80 6.48
N LEU A 148 3.74 -4.08 7.06
CA LEU A 148 2.49 -3.68 6.41
C LEU A 148 2.79 -2.84 5.17
N ASN A 149 3.58 -1.78 5.31
CA ASN A 149 3.90 -0.89 4.19
C ASN A 149 4.64 -1.62 3.06
N ILE A 150 5.58 -2.51 3.38
CA ILE A 150 6.27 -3.34 2.39
C ILE A 150 5.30 -4.28 1.69
N ASN A 151 4.43 -4.96 2.45
CA ASN A 151 3.45 -5.88 1.89
C ASN A 151 2.46 -5.15 0.96
N ILE A 152 1.95 -4.00 1.40
CA ILE A 152 1.05 -3.14 0.60
C ILE A 152 1.74 -2.68 -0.67
N LEU A 153 2.98 -2.19 -0.58
CA LEU A 153 3.75 -1.76 -1.74
C LEU A 153 3.90 -2.90 -2.74
N LEU A 154 4.36 -4.07 -2.28
CA LEU A 154 4.58 -5.24 -3.10
C LEU A 154 3.30 -5.74 -3.76
N ARG A 155 2.23 -5.88 -2.96
CA ARG A 155 0.89 -6.28 -3.43
C ARG A 155 0.38 -5.32 -4.50
N ASN A 156 0.50 -4.02 -4.27
CA ASN A 156 0.02 -3.01 -5.20
C ASN A 156 0.88 -2.98 -6.47
N THR A 157 2.20 -3.13 -6.38
CA THR A 157 3.07 -3.23 -7.56
C THR A 157 2.71 -4.46 -8.40
N VAL A 158 2.57 -5.63 -7.78
CA VAL A 158 2.16 -6.87 -8.48
C VAL A 158 0.77 -6.71 -9.10
N ASN A 159 -0.16 -6.07 -8.40
CA ASN A 159 -1.51 -5.82 -8.90
C ASN A 159 -1.51 -4.88 -10.11
N VAL A 160 -0.84 -3.73 -10.01
CA VAL A 160 -0.74 -2.75 -11.10
C VAL A 160 -0.10 -3.37 -12.33
N ILE A 161 0.99 -4.12 -12.16
CA ILE A 161 1.66 -4.81 -13.28
C ILE A 161 0.71 -5.84 -13.90
N GLY A 162 0.06 -6.69 -13.09
CA GLY A 162 -0.83 -7.72 -13.61
C GLY A 162 -2.04 -7.16 -14.35
N VAL A 163 -2.68 -6.12 -13.82
CA VAL A 163 -3.80 -5.43 -14.47
C VAL A 163 -3.33 -4.73 -15.76
N LEU A 164 -2.19 -4.05 -15.74
CA LEU A 164 -1.65 -3.38 -16.92
C LEU A 164 -1.32 -4.37 -18.03
N CYS A 165 -0.65 -5.49 -17.71
CA CYS A 165 -0.37 -6.56 -18.66
C CYS A 165 -1.65 -7.13 -19.26
N PHE A 166 -2.68 -7.35 -18.44
CA PHE A 166 -3.97 -7.83 -18.91
C PHE A 166 -4.66 -6.82 -19.85
N MET A 167 -4.72 -5.54 -19.48
CA MET A 167 -5.33 -4.50 -20.32
C MET A 167 -4.63 -4.38 -21.67
N MET A 168 -3.29 -4.37 -21.68
CA MET A 168 -2.50 -4.35 -22.91
C MET A 168 -2.75 -5.57 -23.81
N ALA A 169 -2.99 -6.76 -23.22
CA ALA A 169 -3.32 -7.97 -23.95
C ALA A 169 -4.73 -7.93 -24.58
N LEU A 170 -5.69 -7.24 -23.94
CA LEU A 170 -7.06 -7.12 -24.46
C LEU A 170 -7.14 -6.15 -25.64
N SER A 171 -6.62 -4.92 -25.48
CA SER A 171 -6.49 -3.96 -26.57
C SER A 171 -5.50 -2.84 -26.21
N TRP A 172 -4.47 -2.70 -27.03
CA TRP A 172 -3.50 -1.62 -26.92
C TRP A 172 -4.11 -0.20 -27.04
N PRO A 173 -5.00 0.11 -28.01
CA PRO A 173 -5.50 1.47 -28.17
C PRO A 173 -6.41 1.93 -27.02
N LEU A 174 -7.27 1.04 -26.50
CA LEU A 174 -8.16 1.37 -25.38
C LEU A 174 -7.35 1.57 -24.09
N THR A 175 -6.33 0.74 -23.89
CA THR A 175 -5.40 0.90 -22.77
C THR A 175 -4.67 2.24 -22.83
N ALA A 176 -4.18 2.67 -24.00
CA ALA A 176 -3.52 3.95 -24.17
C ALA A 176 -4.44 5.14 -23.81
N VAL A 177 -5.72 5.08 -24.17
CA VAL A 177 -6.72 6.10 -23.79
C VAL A 177 -6.91 6.14 -22.28
N THR A 178 -7.04 4.98 -21.62
CA THR A 178 -7.15 4.93 -20.15
C THR A 178 -5.88 5.41 -19.46
N LEU A 179 -4.70 5.17 -20.03
CA LEU A 179 -3.43 5.66 -19.50
C LEU A 179 -3.30 7.18 -19.68
N ALA A 180 -3.85 7.73 -20.76
CA ALA A 180 -3.88 9.17 -21.03
C ALA A 180 -4.83 9.94 -20.08
N SER A 181 -5.78 9.28 -19.41
CA SER A 181 -6.60 9.92 -18.37
C SER A 181 -5.91 9.97 -17.00
N LEU A 182 -4.84 9.18 -16.78
CA LEU A 182 -4.09 9.19 -15.52
C LEU A 182 -3.42 10.54 -15.20
N PRO A 183 -2.72 11.23 -16.13
CA PRO A 183 -2.05 12.51 -15.82
C PRO A 183 -3.02 13.60 -15.31
N PRO A 184 -4.19 13.85 -15.94
CA PRO A 184 -5.19 14.75 -15.39
C PRO A 184 -5.60 14.39 -13.96
N THR A 185 -5.92 13.10 -13.69
CA THR A 185 -6.27 12.63 -12.35
C THR A 185 -5.15 12.89 -11.34
N LEU A 186 -3.89 12.61 -11.72
CA LEU A 186 -2.73 12.84 -10.85
C LEU A 186 -2.52 14.33 -10.54
N ILE A 187 -2.77 15.22 -11.50
CA ILE A 187 -2.68 16.67 -11.28
C ILE A 187 -3.74 17.11 -10.26
N VAL A 188 -5.00 16.70 -10.46
CA VAL A 188 -6.10 17.01 -9.55
C VAL A 188 -5.82 16.45 -8.15
N SER A 189 -5.42 15.19 -8.03
CA SER A 189 -5.03 14.58 -6.75
C SER A 189 -3.89 15.32 -6.07
N LYS A 190 -2.90 15.83 -6.83
CA LYS A 190 -1.77 16.59 -6.26
C LYS A 190 -2.20 17.97 -5.74
N VAL A 191 -3.06 18.68 -6.47
CA VAL A 191 -3.59 19.98 -6.04
C VAL A 191 -4.44 19.79 -4.79
N TYR A 192 -5.37 18.83 -4.81
CA TYR A 192 -6.20 18.51 -3.66
C TYR A 192 -5.37 18.05 -2.45
N GLY A 193 -4.35 17.21 -2.68
CA GLY A 193 -3.45 16.77 -1.61
C GLY A 193 -2.65 17.90 -0.96
N ARG A 194 -2.23 18.91 -1.73
CA ARG A 194 -1.58 20.12 -1.18
C ARG A 194 -2.55 20.96 -0.35
N TYR A 195 -3.77 21.13 -0.85
CA TYR A 195 -4.83 21.84 -0.13
C TYR A 195 -5.17 21.15 1.18
N PHE A 196 -5.43 19.84 1.14
CA PHE A 196 -5.71 19.02 2.31
C PHE A 196 -4.59 19.11 3.35
N LYS A 197 -3.32 18.97 2.92
CA LYS A 197 -2.16 19.10 3.82
C LYS A 197 -2.09 20.48 4.48
N THR A 198 -2.50 21.54 3.79
CA THR A 198 -2.52 22.89 4.33
C THR A 198 -3.61 23.04 5.40
N ILE A 199 -4.81 22.50 5.15
CA ILE A 199 -5.87 22.47 6.16
C ILE A 199 -5.45 21.66 7.38
N SER A 200 -4.93 20.44 7.20
CA SER A 200 -4.50 19.60 8.33
C SER A 200 -3.48 20.32 9.22
N LYS A 201 -2.55 21.08 8.64
CA LYS A 201 -1.61 21.92 9.40
C LYS A 201 -2.30 23.03 10.18
N LYS A 202 -3.28 23.72 9.58
CA LYS A 202 -4.05 24.76 10.26
C LYS A 202 -4.85 24.17 11.42
N THR A 203 -5.51 23.03 11.22
CA THR A 203 -6.25 22.32 12.26
C THR A 203 -5.35 21.89 13.40
N GLN A 204 -4.17 21.30 13.10
CA GLN A 204 -3.19 20.94 14.13
C GLN A 204 -2.67 22.15 14.90
N LYS A 205 -2.46 23.29 14.22
CA LYS A 205 -2.02 24.53 14.87
C LYS A 205 -3.08 25.08 15.82
N ALA A 206 -4.33 25.17 15.37
CA ALA A 206 -5.44 25.64 16.20
C ALA A 206 -5.68 24.72 17.41
N LEU A 207 -5.53 23.41 17.23
CA LEU A 207 -5.62 22.45 18.33
C LEU A 207 -4.49 22.66 19.34
N ALA A 208 -3.26 22.90 18.89
CA ALA A 208 -2.13 23.18 19.76
C ALA A 208 -2.33 24.48 20.56
N GLU A 209 -2.76 25.57 19.90
CA GLU A 209 -3.05 26.84 20.56
C GLU A 209 -4.18 26.71 21.61
N ALA A 210 -5.24 25.97 21.31
CA ALA A 210 -6.31 25.72 22.27
C ALA A 210 -5.84 24.88 23.46
N THR A 211 -4.96 23.91 23.22
CA THR A 211 -4.38 23.07 24.28
C THR A 211 -3.47 23.88 25.18
N GLU A 212 -2.65 24.77 24.60
CA GLU A 212 -1.77 25.69 25.34
C GLU A 212 -2.56 26.61 26.26
N VAL A 213 -3.64 27.23 25.79
CA VAL A 213 -4.51 28.09 26.62
C VAL A 213 -5.19 27.30 27.74
N ALA A 214 -5.60 26.06 27.47
CA ALA A 214 -6.18 25.18 28.48
C ALA A 214 -5.14 24.80 29.54
N GLU A 215 -3.91 24.47 29.14
CA GLU A 215 -2.80 24.19 30.05
C GLU A 215 -2.45 25.42 30.91
N GLU A 216 -2.35 26.61 30.31
CA GLU A 216 -2.08 27.87 31.02
C GLU A 216 -3.18 28.20 32.05
N SER A 217 -4.44 28.00 31.67
CA SER A 217 -5.59 28.22 32.56
C SER A 217 -5.59 27.24 33.74
N LEU A 218 -5.28 25.97 33.48
CA LEU A 218 -5.20 24.93 34.51
C LEU A 218 -3.98 25.12 35.42
N SER A 219 -2.82 25.52 34.88
CA SER A 219 -1.62 25.80 35.67
C SER A 219 -1.78 27.04 36.53
N SER A 220 -2.48 28.06 36.01
CA SER A 220 -2.75 29.31 36.71
C SER A 220 -3.89 29.19 37.71
N VAL A 221 -4.66 28.09 37.72
CA VAL A 221 -5.78 27.89 38.65
C VAL A 221 -5.35 27.88 40.12
N ARG A 222 -4.09 27.56 40.40
CA ARG A 222 -3.50 27.59 41.76
C ARG A 222 -2.97 28.97 42.16
N THR A 223 -2.78 29.87 41.19
CA THR A 223 -2.31 31.25 41.38
C THR A 223 -3.48 32.25 41.40
N ILE A 224 -4.60 31.90 40.74
CA ILE A 224 -5.81 32.73 40.67
C ILE A 224 -6.77 32.48 41.85
N ARG A 225 -6.61 31.38 42.61
CA ARG A 225 -7.40 31.08 43.83
C ARG A 225 -6.66 31.47 45.10
#